data_AF-A0A497N0Q3-F1
#
_entry.id   AF-A0A497N0Q3-F1
#
_cell.length_a   1.000
_cell.length_b   1.000
_cell.length_c   1.000
_cell.angle_alpha   90.00
_cell.angle_beta   90.00
_cell.angle_gamma   90.00
#
_symmetry.space_group_name_H-M   'P 1'
#
loop_
_entity.id
_entity.type
_entity.pdbx_description
1 polymer ?
#
loop_
_entity_poly.entity_id
_entity_poly.type
_entity_poly.pdbx_seq_one_letter_code
_entity_poly.pdbx_strand_id
1 'polypeptide(L)'
;MWFGVDNVWTGSGVPEHGVNPTYSGLDTSGGIVPVVCTRSCITGSVNFGQRTFAHTPPEGFHPVAYKYLPEPTIMEGDIGVDVALWTGNTSTQHITGLKFKPDFVWIKDRLNLNNHCVFDVDRGATKWMRMDDASVAENTDVDSLTSFNADGFSLGDDIKVNVAARTYAGLCLRKGKKFGFDIQLYTGDGETSQLIDHKLGGTPELMVVWNRTQGRGTMMYHHHMANKTDPETDYITLDGPNNYVDLLAAWNDTKPTASQLTVGSHANCNENGESFVAWLWRSIPGFSKVWSFEGNGSAASGPFVYCGFKPRYILFRNADANNSWRWYDTRRNLYNYNSMNYIIPNGENVETAEAAMNIHTQGFRMTSGNDALNRNGYTHVGLALAEHPAKYANAR
;
A
#
# COMPACT_ATOMS: atom_id res chain seq x y z
N MET A 1 12.64 -3.32 -28.78
CA MET A 1 11.26 -3.34 -29.29
C MET A 1 11.31 -3.55 -30.79
N TRP A 2 10.50 -4.48 -31.31
CA TRP A 2 10.41 -4.79 -32.73
C TRP A 2 9.02 -4.44 -33.25
N PHE A 3 8.96 -3.85 -34.43
CA PHE A 3 7.72 -3.63 -35.17
C PHE A 3 7.79 -4.34 -36.51
N GLY A 4 6.70 -4.98 -36.88
CA GLY A 4 6.56 -5.68 -38.16
C GLY A 4 5.14 -5.60 -38.68
N VAL A 5 5.00 -5.86 -39.98
CA VAL A 5 3.71 -5.99 -40.67
C VAL A 5 3.69 -7.37 -41.30
N ASP A 6 2.64 -8.14 -41.04
CA ASP A 6 2.47 -9.50 -41.56
C ASP A 6 3.70 -10.42 -41.35
N ASN A 7 4.24 -10.42 -40.13
CA ASN A 7 5.46 -11.14 -39.73
C ASN A 7 6.74 -10.75 -40.50
N VAL A 8 6.72 -9.63 -41.22
CA VAL A 8 7.93 -9.00 -41.79
C VAL A 8 8.40 -7.89 -40.86
N TRP A 9 9.57 -8.10 -40.26
CA TRP A 9 10.13 -7.18 -39.26
C TRP A 9 10.92 -6.04 -39.90
N THR A 10 10.71 -4.83 -39.39
CA THR A 10 11.44 -3.63 -39.82
C THR A 10 12.94 -3.80 -39.60
N GLY A 11 13.76 -3.39 -40.58
CA GLY A 11 15.22 -3.36 -40.44
C GLY A 11 15.88 -4.74 -40.40
N SER A 12 15.27 -5.77 -41.01
CA SER A 12 15.72 -7.16 -40.92
C SER A 12 15.81 -7.64 -39.46
N GLY A 13 14.82 -7.24 -38.66
CA GLY A 13 14.66 -7.66 -37.28
C GLY A 13 14.43 -9.17 -37.15
N VAL A 14 15.02 -9.78 -36.12
CA VAL A 14 14.76 -11.18 -35.76
C VAL A 14 14.45 -11.21 -34.25
N PRO A 15 13.19 -10.96 -33.85
CA PRO A 15 12.83 -10.82 -32.45
C PRO A 15 13.18 -12.03 -31.59
N GLU A 16 12.97 -13.24 -32.10
CA GLU A 16 13.26 -14.52 -31.42
C GLU A 16 14.75 -14.69 -31.07
N HIS A 17 15.65 -13.99 -31.76
CA HIS A 17 17.09 -14.00 -31.50
C HIS A 17 17.61 -12.67 -30.95
N GLY A 18 16.73 -11.69 -30.67
CA GLY A 18 17.12 -10.39 -30.17
C GLY A 18 17.92 -9.52 -31.17
N VAL A 19 17.84 -9.80 -32.47
CA VAL A 19 18.65 -9.12 -33.50
C VAL A 19 17.88 -7.94 -34.12
N ASN A 20 18.59 -6.83 -34.38
CA ASN A 20 18.10 -5.64 -35.08
C ASN A 20 16.73 -5.12 -34.56
N PRO A 21 16.63 -4.73 -33.27
CA PRO A 21 15.40 -4.11 -32.79
C PRO A 21 15.13 -2.79 -33.51
N THR A 22 13.85 -2.52 -33.80
CA THR A 22 13.42 -1.21 -34.33
C THR A 22 13.76 -0.08 -33.37
N TYR A 23 13.66 -0.35 -32.06
CA TYR A 23 14.09 0.57 -31.00
C TYR A 23 14.82 -0.19 -29.89
N SER A 24 15.96 0.35 -29.47
CA SER A 24 16.78 -0.14 -28.34
C SER A 24 16.97 0.98 -27.31
N GLY A 25 17.36 0.63 -26.08
CA GLY A 25 17.65 1.61 -25.03
C GLY A 25 16.42 2.36 -24.50
N LEU A 26 15.24 1.74 -24.57
CA LEU A 26 14.01 2.30 -24.00
C LEU A 26 14.05 2.18 -22.48
N ASP A 27 13.69 3.25 -21.76
CA ASP A 27 13.43 3.17 -20.33
C ASP A 27 12.14 2.39 -20.08
N THR A 28 12.24 1.29 -19.33
CA THR A 28 11.13 0.41 -18.98
C THR A 28 10.79 0.44 -17.50
N SER A 29 11.40 1.34 -16.72
CA SER A 29 11.23 1.41 -15.26
C SER A 29 9.78 1.71 -14.84
N GLY A 30 9.05 2.48 -15.65
CA GLY A 30 7.63 2.78 -15.46
C GLY A 30 6.65 1.72 -16.03
N GLY A 31 7.17 0.66 -16.64
CA GLY A 31 6.37 -0.27 -17.44
C GLY A 31 6.05 0.26 -18.84
N ILE A 32 5.62 -0.63 -19.73
CA ILE A 32 5.23 -0.30 -21.10
C ILE A 32 3.76 -0.66 -21.28
N VAL A 33 2.98 0.27 -21.84
CA VAL A 33 1.59 0.04 -22.23
C VAL A 33 1.43 0.13 -23.75
N PRO A 34 0.70 -0.79 -24.40
CA PRO A 34 0.40 -0.65 -25.82
C PRO A 34 -0.60 0.47 -26.03
N VAL A 35 -0.28 1.40 -26.95
CA VAL A 35 -1.14 2.53 -27.31
C VAL A 35 -1.42 2.49 -28.81
N VAL A 36 -2.67 2.71 -29.18
CA VAL A 36 -3.07 2.90 -30.58
C VAL A 36 -3.66 4.29 -30.73
N CYS A 37 -3.11 5.05 -31.67
CA CYS A 37 -3.59 6.37 -32.04
C CYS A 37 -4.00 6.35 -33.51
N THR A 38 -5.19 6.85 -33.82
CA THR A 38 -5.75 6.90 -35.16
C THR A 38 -6.05 8.34 -35.56
N ARG A 39 -5.75 8.74 -36.80
CA ARG A 39 -6.31 9.97 -37.39
C ARG A 39 -7.75 9.72 -37.86
N SER A 40 -8.53 10.80 -37.96
CA SER A 40 -9.97 10.85 -38.18
C SER A 40 -10.50 9.78 -39.15
N CYS A 41 -11.58 9.11 -38.76
CA CYS A 41 -12.39 8.20 -39.59
C CYS A 41 -11.83 6.79 -39.86
N ILE A 42 -10.83 6.31 -39.11
CA ILE A 42 -10.33 4.93 -39.22
C ILE A 42 -10.78 4.11 -38.01
N THR A 43 -11.50 3.02 -38.25
CA THR A 43 -11.80 2.00 -37.23
C THR A 43 -10.69 0.95 -37.24
N GLY A 44 -9.91 0.88 -36.15
CA GLY A 44 -8.93 -0.17 -35.91
C GLY A 44 -9.44 -1.20 -34.92
N SER A 45 -9.07 -2.47 -35.09
CA SER A 45 -9.23 -3.50 -34.06
C SER A 45 -7.87 -3.98 -33.61
N VAL A 46 -7.66 -4.08 -32.29
CA VAL A 46 -6.41 -4.55 -31.72
C VAL A 46 -6.65 -5.91 -31.07
N ASN A 47 -5.78 -6.87 -31.35
CA ASN A 47 -5.77 -8.15 -30.65
C ASN A 47 -4.55 -8.15 -29.71
N PHE A 48 -4.78 -8.32 -28.41
CA PHE A 48 -3.75 -8.49 -27.40
C PHE A 48 -3.54 -9.97 -27.04
N GLY A 49 -4.13 -10.89 -27.80
CA GLY A 49 -4.17 -12.32 -27.53
C GLY A 49 -5.49 -12.79 -26.92
N GLN A 50 -6.53 -11.95 -26.91
CA GLN A 50 -7.87 -12.38 -26.49
C GLN A 50 -8.48 -13.36 -27.50
N ARG A 51 -8.08 -13.26 -28.77
CA ARG A 51 -8.40 -14.18 -29.87
C ARG A 51 -7.12 -14.68 -30.53
N THR A 52 -7.21 -15.73 -31.34
CA THR A 52 -6.06 -16.24 -32.12
C THR A 52 -5.47 -15.13 -32.99
N PHE A 53 -4.13 -15.03 -33.04
CA PHE A 53 -3.46 -14.11 -33.95
C PHE A 53 -3.51 -14.63 -35.38
N ALA A 54 -3.56 -13.71 -36.35
CA ALA A 54 -3.45 -14.06 -37.77
C ALA A 54 -2.05 -14.64 -38.09
N HIS A 55 -1.04 -14.22 -37.33
CA HIS A 55 0.35 -14.62 -37.48
C HIS A 55 0.88 -15.16 -36.16
N THR A 56 1.73 -16.19 -36.22
CA THR A 56 2.36 -16.77 -35.03
C THR A 56 3.30 -15.74 -34.40
N PRO A 57 3.15 -15.42 -33.08
CA PRO A 57 4.10 -14.57 -32.38
C PRO A 57 5.53 -15.17 -32.40
N PRO A 58 6.58 -14.35 -32.41
CA PRO A 58 7.95 -14.83 -32.26
C PRO A 58 8.14 -15.67 -31.00
N GLU A 59 9.03 -16.66 -31.09
CA GLU A 59 9.40 -17.48 -29.94
C GLU A 59 9.97 -16.62 -28.81
N GLY A 60 9.61 -16.94 -27.56
CA GLY A 60 10.01 -16.16 -26.38
C GLY A 60 9.13 -14.94 -26.08
N PHE A 61 8.12 -14.65 -26.91
CA PHE A 61 7.16 -13.55 -26.65
C PHE A 61 5.80 -14.08 -26.20
N HIS A 62 5.23 -13.42 -25.18
CA HIS A 62 3.90 -13.72 -24.67
C HIS A 62 2.89 -12.64 -25.07
N PRO A 63 1.64 -13.01 -25.39
CA PRO A 63 0.58 -12.03 -25.60
C PRO A 63 0.25 -11.32 -24.28
N VAL A 64 -0.27 -10.10 -24.35
CA VAL A 64 -0.54 -9.26 -23.16
C VAL A 64 -1.96 -9.41 -22.59
N ALA A 65 -2.77 -10.32 -23.15
CA ALA A 65 -4.09 -10.64 -22.63
C ALA A 65 -4.03 -11.35 -21.26
N TYR A 66 -5.04 -11.12 -20.41
CA TYR A 66 -5.12 -11.62 -19.03
C TYR A 66 -4.71 -13.10 -18.84
N LYS A 67 -5.13 -13.99 -19.74
CA LYS A 67 -4.85 -15.43 -19.65
C LYS A 67 -3.34 -15.78 -19.70
N TYR A 68 -2.52 -14.87 -20.23
CA TYR A 68 -1.08 -15.01 -20.34
C TYR A 68 -0.30 -14.23 -19.27
N LEU A 69 -0.99 -13.56 -18.34
CA LEU A 69 -0.32 -12.95 -17.18
C LEU A 69 0.30 -14.06 -16.30
N PRO A 70 1.46 -13.80 -15.68
CA PRO A 70 2.06 -14.71 -14.72
C PRO A 70 1.06 -15.13 -13.64
N GLU A 71 1.18 -16.38 -13.18
CA GLU A 71 0.36 -16.83 -12.05
C GLU A 71 0.71 -16.03 -10.79
N PRO A 72 -0.27 -15.40 -10.12
CA PRO A 72 -0.03 -14.73 -8.85
C PRO A 72 0.21 -15.78 -7.76
N THR A 73 1.19 -15.50 -6.88
CA THR A 73 1.48 -16.38 -5.72
C THR A 73 0.31 -16.43 -4.72
N ILE A 74 -0.54 -15.41 -4.73
CA ILE A 74 -1.76 -15.32 -3.93
C ILE A 74 -2.96 -15.21 -4.87
N MET A 75 -3.83 -16.22 -4.80
CA MET A 75 -4.98 -16.37 -5.69
C MET A 75 -6.22 -15.61 -5.18
N GLU A 76 -6.33 -15.43 -3.87
CA GLU A 76 -7.39 -14.65 -3.21
C GLU A 76 -6.74 -13.72 -2.19
N GLY A 77 -7.04 -12.41 -2.23
CA GLY A 77 -6.43 -11.44 -1.31
C GLY A 77 -6.95 -11.57 0.13
N ASP A 78 -8.17 -12.08 0.29
CA ASP A 78 -8.87 -12.21 1.57
C ASP A 78 -8.29 -13.26 2.53
N ILE A 79 -7.19 -13.94 2.15
CA ILE A 79 -6.41 -14.84 3.04
C ILE A 79 -5.28 -14.12 3.79
N GLY A 80 -5.05 -12.83 3.50
CA GLY A 80 -3.96 -12.05 4.08
C GLY A 80 -4.28 -10.57 4.37
N VAL A 81 -5.36 -10.04 3.77
CA VAL A 81 -5.86 -8.69 4.08
C VAL A 81 -7.39 -8.67 4.03
N ASP A 82 -8.01 -7.99 4.99
CA ASP A 82 -9.40 -7.56 4.86
C ASP A 82 -9.67 -6.34 5.73
N VAL A 83 -10.84 -5.72 5.55
CA VAL A 83 -11.37 -4.71 6.46
C VAL A 83 -12.60 -5.27 7.16
N ALA A 84 -12.50 -5.44 8.47
CA ALA A 84 -13.64 -5.81 9.30
C ALA A 84 -14.49 -4.56 9.60
N LEU A 85 -15.81 -4.68 9.48
CA LEU A 85 -16.78 -3.65 9.86
C LEU A 85 -17.70 -4.21 10.93
N TRP A 86 -17.93 -3.43 11.99
CA TRP A 86 -18.85 -3.82 13.05
C TRP A 86 -19.55 -2.61 13.67
N THR A 87 -20.65 -2.90 14.35
CA THR A 87 -21.29 -1.99 15.29
C THR A 87 -20.97 -2.48 16.68
N GLY A 88 -20.49 -1.58 17.54
CA GLY A 88 -20.14 -1.93 18.90
C GLY A 88 -21.37 -2.27 19.75
N ASN A 89 -21.13 -2.91 20.89
CA ASN A 89 -22.15 -3.41 21.81
C ASN A 89 -21.90 -3.07 23.30
N THR A 90 -20.81 -2.37 23.64
CA THR A 90 -20.40 -2.08 25.04
C THR A 90 -20.38 -3.35 25.91
N SER A 91 -19.87 -4.44 25.35
CA SER A 91 -19.65 -5.71 26.04
C SER A 91 -18.52 -6.46 25.34
N THR A 92 -18.20 -7.68 25.76
CA THR A 92 -17.30 -8.52 24.97
C THR A 92 -17.89 -8.76 23.57
N GLN A 93 -17.08 -8.61 22.53
CA GLN A 93 -17.49 -8.83 21.15
C GLN A 93 -16.42 -9.62 20.39
N HIS A 94 -16.85 -10.63 19.63
CA HIS A 94 -15.98 -11.37 18.72
C HIS A 94 -16.25 -10.91 17.30
N ILE A 95 -15.22 -10.35 16.66
CA ILE A 95 -15.27 -9.97 15.25
C ILE A 95 -14.73 -11.17 14.47
N THR A 96 -15.63 -11.86 13.76
CA THR A 96 -15.35 -13.12 13.04
C THR A 96 -15.57 -12.95 11.53
N GLY A 97 -15.24 -13.98 10.74
CA GLY A 97 -15.48 -14.01 9.30
C GLY A 97 -14.26 -13.66 8.43
N LEU A 98 -13.09 -13.42 9.03
CA LEU A 98 -11.84 -13.39 8.28
C LEU A 98 -11.46 -14.82 7.87
N LYS A 99 -10.87 -14.99 6.69
CA LYS A 99 -10.33 -16.31 6.26
C LYS A 99 -8.93 -16.58 6.81
N PHE A 100 -8.49 -15.80 7.78
CA PHE A 100 -7.17 -15.89 8.38
C PHE A 100 -7.16 -15.35 9.80
N LYS A 101 -6.18 -15.80 10.59
CA LYS A 101 -5.81 -15.18 11.85
C LYS A 101 -5.05 -13.88 11.56
N PRO A 102 -5.55 -12.70 11.97
CA PRO A 102 -4.80 -11.47 11.82
C PRO A 102 -3.59 -11.45 12.74
N ASP A 103 -2.51 -10.86 12.23
CA ASP A 103 -1.28 -10.58 12.97
C ASP A 103 -1.12 -9.09 13.26
N PHE A 104 -1.89 -8.24 12.59
CA PHE A 104 -1.98 -6.80 12.80
C PHE A 104 -3.42 -6.35 12.60
N VAL A 105 -3.90 -5.48 13.48
CA VAL A 105 -5.24 -4.88 13.41
C VAL A 105 -5.14 -3.37 13.68
N TRP A 106 -5.64 -2.56 12.76
CA TRP A 106 -5.75 -1.11 12.91
C TRP A 106 -7.21 -0.67 12.92
N ILE A 107 -7.70 -0.25 14.08
CA ILE A 107 -9.10 0.08 14.36
C ILE A 107 -9.32 1.59 14.36
N LYS A 108 -10.48 2.00 13.84
CA LYS A 108 -11.01 3.37 13.96
C LYS A 108 -12.52 3.38 14.19
N ASP A 109 -12.96 4.18 15.15
CA ASP A 109 -14.34 4.65 15.27
C ASP A 109 -14.68 5.59 14.12
N ARG A 110 -15.76 5.28 13.40
CA ARG A 110 -16.18 6.01 12.19
C ARG A 110 -17.24 7.06 12.44
N LEU A 111 -17.84 7.16 13.63
CA LEU A 111 -18.93 8.10 13.95
C LEU A 111 -18.53 9.22 14.91
N ASN A 112 -17.43 9.03 15.65
CA ASN A 112 -17.01 9.96 16.70
C ASN A 112 -15.55 10.37 16.55
N LEU A 113 -15.21 11.51 17.16
CA LEU A 113 -13.85 12.04 17.26
C LEU A 113 -13.04 11.23 18.28
N ASN A 114 -12.73 9.98 17.94
CA ASN A 114 -11.88 9.10 18.75
C ASN A 114 -10.62 8.71 18.01
N ASN A 115 -9.56 8.50 18.78
CA ASN A 115 -8.27 8.09 18.26
C ASN A 115 -8.31 6.72 17.57
N HIS A 116 -7.37 6.51 16.66
CA HIS A 116 -7.08 5.20 16.10
C HIS A 116 -6.41 4.30 17.14
N CYS A 117 -6.55 2.98 16.99
CA CYS A 117 -5.77 2.01 17.77
C CYS A 117 -5.12 0.98 16.86
N VAL A 118 -3.84 0.71 17.08
CA VAL A 118 -3.05 -0.26 16.31
C VAL A 118 -2.50 -1.35 17.22
N PHE A 119 -2.80 -2.59 16.86
CA PHE A 119 -2.45 -3.80 17.57
C PHE A 119 -1.66 -4.74 16.66
N ASP A 120 -0.73 -5.51 17.23
CA ASP A 120 -0.13 -6.65 16.54
C ASP A 120 0.25 -7.77 17.50
N VAL A 121 0.43 -8.96 16.93
CA VAL A 121 0.69 -10.19 17.69
C VAL A 121 2.05 -10.21 18.37
N ASP A 122 3.03 -9.45 17.87
CA ASP A 122 4.40 -9.47 18.39
C ASP A 122 4.51 -8.60 19.64
N ARG A 123 3.77 -7.48 19.70
CA ARG A 123 3.57 -6.70 20.94
C ARG A 123 2.62 -7.39 21.91
N GLY A 124 1.61 -8.09 21.38
CA GLY A 124 0.63 -8.87 22.15
C GLY A 124 -0.75 -8.22 22.19
N ALA A 125 -1.77 -9.01 22.53
CA ALA A 125 -3.12 -8.50 22.76
C ALA A 125 -3.13 -7.48 23.91
N THR A 126 -4.12 -6.59 23.95
CA THR A 126 -4.28 -5.45 24.87
C THR A 126 -3.25 -4.32 24.73
N LYS A 127 -2.14 -4.56 24.02
CA LYS A 127 -1.13 -3.54 23.72
C LYS A 127 -1.57 -2.71 22.52
N TRP A 128 -1.75 -1.41 22.73
CA TRP A 128 -2.19 -0.49 21.70
C TRP A 128 -1.28 0.71 21.58
N MET A 129 -1.28 1.29 20.39
CA MET A 129 -0.68 2.57 20.05
C MET A 129 -1.68 3.37 19.20
N ARG A 130 -1.65 4.70 19.24
CA ARG A 130 -2.57 5.57 18.48
C ARG A 130 -1.85 6.39 17.42
N MET A 131 -2.27 6.22 16.17
CA MET A 131 -1.57 6.80 15.01
C MET A 131 -1.73 8.32 14.94
N ASP A 132 -2.79 8.86 15.50
CA ASP A 132 -3.17 10.26 15.39
C ASP A 132 -2.63 11.15 16.52
N ASP A 133 -1.90 10.58 17.48
CA ASP A 133 -1.19 11.34 18.50
C ASP A 133 0.08 10.61 18.95
N ALA A 134 1.19 11.04 18.37
CA ALA A 134 2.53 10.54 18.66
C ALA A 134 3.04 10.87 20.06
N SER A 135 2.38 11.72 20.86
CA SER A 135 2.81 12.01 22.23
C SER A 135 2.52 10.87 23.22
N VAL A 136 1.87 9.80 22.77
CA VAL A 136 1.54 8.64 23.60
C VAL A 136 2.31 7.39 23.18
N ALA A 137 3.08 6.87 24.14
CA ALA A 137 3.78 5.60 24.04
C ALA A 137 2.81 4.40 24.02
N GLU A 138 3.34 3.19 23.81
CA GLU A 138 2.56 1.96 23.92
C GLU A 138 1.88 1.87 25.30
N ASN A 139 0.60 1.52 25.31
CA ASN A 139 -0.14 1.34 26.54
C ASN A 139 -0.89 -0.01 26.54
N THR A 140 -1.33 -0.42 27.72
CA THR A 140 -2.08 -1.66 27.94
C THR A 140 -3.49 -1.33 28.34
N ASP A 141 -4.45 -1.88 27.61
CA ASP A 141 -5.87 -1.73 27.92
C ASP A 141 -6.57 -3.07 27.76
N VAL A 142 -6.97 -3.65 28.90
CA VAL A 142 -7.58 -4.99 28.97
C VAL A 142 -8.98 -5.03 28.38
N ASP A 143 -9.63 -3.88 28.21
CA ASP A 143 -10.97 -3.75 27.64
C ASP A 143 -10.92 -3.40 26.13
N SER A 144 -9.72 -3.37 25.53
CA SER A 144 -9.50 -3.12 24.11
C SER A 144 -9.52 -4.41 23.26
N LEU A 145 -8.56 -4.64 22.34
CA LEU A 145 -8.42 -5.92 21.63
C LEU A 145 -7.84 -6.97 22.57
N THR A 146 -8.62 -7.99 22.92
CA THR A 146 -8.28 -8.97 23.97
C THR A 146 -7.66 -10.24 23.43
N SER A 147 -7.86 -10.58 22.16
CA SER A 147 -7.23 -11.76 21.54
C SER A 147 -7.25 -11.71 20.01
N PHE A 148 -6.26 -12.35 19.40
CA PHE A 148 -6.20 -12.65 17.96
C PHE A 148 -6.67 -14.08 17.74
N ASN A 149 -7.78 -14.26 17.01
CA ASN A 149 -8.44 -15.55 16.81
C ASN A 149 -8.13 -16.14 15.43
N ALA A 150 -8.50 -17.40 15.21
CA ALA A 150 -8.24 -18.10 13.94
C ALA A 150 -8.91 -17.44 12.72
N ASP A 151 -10.03 -16.75 12.92
CA ASP A 151 -10.90 -16.17 11.90
C ASP A 151 -11.26 -14.70 12.21
N GLY A 152 -10.46 -14.03 13.03
CA GLY A 152 -10.88 -12.75 13.61
C GLY A 152 -10.10 -12.29 14.83
N PHE A 153 -10.77 -11.51 15.68
CA PHE A 153 -10.24 -11.00 16.94
C PHE A 153 -11.38 -10.75 17.93
N SER A 154 -11.04 -10.67 19.22
CA SER A 154 -12.00 -10.36 20.28
C SER A 154 -11.72 -8.97 20.85
N LEU A 155 -12.78 -8.29 21.28
CA LEU A 155 -12.77 -6.97 21.88
C LEU A 155 -13.42 -7.01 23.26
N GLY A 156 -12.96 -6.16 24.19
CA GLY A 156 -13.72 -5.73 25.37
C GLY A 156 -14.70 -4.62 25.00
N ASP A 157 -15.03 -3.73 25.94
CA ASP A 157 -16.04 -2.67 25.79
C ASP A 157 -15.47 -1.24 25.75
N ASP A 158 -14.15 -1.11 25.58
CA ASP A 158 -13.49 0.19 25.59
C ASP A 158 -13.97 1.12 24.46
N ILE A 159 -13.98 2.43 24.76
CA ILE A 159 -14.48 3.48 23.88
C ILE A 159 -13.81 3.49 22.49
N LYS A 160 -12.53 3.12 22.45
CA LYS A 160 -11.69 3.16 21.25
C LYS A 160 -12.04 2.06 20.26
N VAL A 161 -12.70 0.98 20.70
CA VAL A 161 -12.91 -0.22 19.87
C VAL A 161 -14.35 -0.75 19.84
N ASN A 162 -15.17 -0.52 20.88
CA ASN A 162 -16.44 -1.23 21.00
C ASN A 162 -17.51 -0.56 21.89
N VAL A 163 -18.11 0.52 21.40
CA VAL A 163 -19.28 1.16 22.06
C VAL A 163 -20.56 0.89 21.30
N ALA A 164 -21.63 0.58 22.05
CA ALA A 164 -22.99 0.44 21.57
C ALA A 164 -23.38 1.56 20.59
N ALA A 165 -23.98 1.15 19.47
CA ALA A 165 -24.43 2.02 18.39
C ALA A 165 -23.36 2.83 17.64
N ARG A 166 -22.07 2.68 18.00
CA ARG A 166 -20.97 3.23 17.19
C ARG A 166 -20.52 2.23 16.14
N THR A 167 -20.08 2.72 14.99
CA THR A 167 -19.59 1.87 13.91
C THR A 167 -18.09 2.01 13.74
N TYR A 168 -17.41 0.90 13.54
CA TYR A 168 -15.96 0.85 13.46
C TYR A 168 -15.51 0.25 12.12
N ALA A 169 -14.25 0.47 11.78
CA ALA A 169 -13.53 -0.27 10.75
C ALA A 169 -12.17 -0.73 11.29
N GLY A 170 -11.75 -1.93 10.89
CA GLY A 170 -10.50 -2.54 11.30
C GLY A 170 -9.74 -3.10 10.10
N LEU A 171 -8.61 -2.52 9.72
CA LEU A 171 -7.70 -3.13 8.76
C LEU A 171 -7.04 -4.32 9.43
N CYS A 172 -7.20 -5.50 8.87
CA CYS A 172 -6.65 -6.75 9.38
C CYS A 172 -5.61 -7.27 8.39
N LEU A 173 -4.38 -7.49 8.85
CA LEU A 173 -3.28 -8.01 8.02
C LEU A 173 -2.71 -9.28 8.61
N ARG A 174 -2.32 -10.21 7.73
CA ARG A 174 -1.51 -11.37 8.07
C ARG A 174 -0.04 -11.08 7.77
N LYS A 175 0.85 -11.40 8.71
CA LYS A 175 2.28 -11.23 8.49
C LYS A 175 2.89 -12.42 7.74
N GLY A 176 4.05 -12.20 7.14
CA GLY A 176 4.89 -13.22 6.54
C GLY A 176 5.33 -12.91 5.11
N LYS A 177 6.44 -13.55 4.69
CA LYS A 177 7.08 -13.41 3.37
C LYS A 177 6.12 -13.48 2.19
N LYS A 178 5.11 -14.35 2.29
CA LYS A 178 4.08 -14.57 1.26
C LYS A 178 3.21 -13.32 1.06
N PHE A 179 2.94 -12.59 2.13
CA PHE A 179 2.09 -11.39 2.15
C PHE A 179 2.89 -10.09 2.00
N GLY A 180 4.22 -10.17 1.97
CA GLY A 180 5.07 -8.98 1.86
C GLY A 180 4.86 -8.01 3.01
N PHE A 181 4.55 -8.53 4.20
CA PHE A 181 4.37 -7.75 5.42
C PHE A 181 5.13 -8.43 6.56
N ASP A 182 5.88 -7.67 7.33
CA ASP A 182 6.65 -8.16 8.46
C ASP A 182 6.64 -7.14 9.61
N ILE A 183 6.81 -7.66 10.82
CA ILE A 183 6.83 -6.86 12.05
C ILE A 183 8.12 -7.23 12.78
N GLN A 184 8.90 -6.22 13.16
CA GLN A 184 10.11 -6.41 13.95
C GLN A 184 10.08 -5.56 15.20
N LEU A 185 10.48 -6.15 16.32
CA LEU A 185 10.69 -5.44 17.57
C LEU A 185 12.20 -5.37 17.82
N TYR A 186 12.67 -4.23 18.27
CA TYR A 186 14.08 -4.04 18.62
C TYR A 186 14.23 -3.01 19.73
N THR A 187 15.43 -2.96 20.31
CA THR A 187 15.83 -1.96 21.30
C THR A 187 16.86 -1.06 20.64
N GLY A 188 16.64 0.25 20.70
CA GLY A 188 17.58 1.21 20.15
C GLY A 188 18.90 1.18 20.93
N ASP A 189 20.01 1.39 20.23
CA ASP A 189 21.36 1.45 20.79
C ASP A 189 21.99 2.85 20.71
N GLY A 190 21.33 3.82 20.08
CA GLY A 190 21.83 5.18 19.91
C GLY A 190 22.91 5.34 18.84
N GLU A 191 23.34 4.25 18.20
CA GLU A 191 24.39 4.28 17.19
C GLU A 191 23.87 4.80 15.85
N THR A 192 24.78 5.29 15.01
CA THR A 192 24.41 5.88 13.71
C THR A 192 24.07 4.85 12.64
N SER A 193 24.29 3.55 12.87
CA SER A 193 24.10 2.52 11.83
C SER A 193 23.64 1.18 12.42
N GLN A 194 22.67 1.22 13.33
CA GLN A 194 22.11 -0.01 13.88
C GLN A 194 21.41 -0.81 12.78
N LEU A 195 21.80 -2.08 12.65
CA LEU A 195 21.20 -3.02 11.71
C LEU A 195 20.10 -3.82 12.39
N ILE A 196 18.89 -3.78 11.83
CA ILE A 196 17.75 -4.57 12.30
C ILE A 196 17.44 -5.66 11.28
N ASP A 197 17.61 -6.91 11.69
CA ASP A 197 17.26 -8.08 10.88
C ASP A 197 15.74 -8.19 10.69
N HIS A 198 15.32 -8.56 9.49
CA HIS A 198 13.91 -8.80 9.18
C HIS A 198 13.68 -10.06 8.36
N LYS A 199 12.42 -10.49 8.29
CA LYS A 199 11.98 -11.74 7.65
C LYS A 199 11.01 -11.49 6.50
N LEU A 200 10.97 -10.28 5.95
CA LEU A 200 10.11 -9.85 4.83
C LEU A 200 10.25 -10.69 3.53
N GLY A 201 11.40 -11.34 3.32
CA GLY A 201 11.63 -12.21 2.15
C GLY A 201 12.06 -11.46 0.88
N GLY A 202 12.49 -10.22 1.03
CA GLY A 202 13.08 -9.32 0.04
C GLY A 202 13.18 -7.91 0.61
N THR A 203 13.67 -6.96 -0.17
CA THR A 203 13.91 -5.59 0.29
C THR A 203 12.59 -4.86 0.62
N PRO A 204 12.48 -4.24 1.80
CA PRO A 204 11.37 -3.34 2.13
C PRO A 204 11.27 -2.18 1.14
N GLU A 205 10.05 -1.89 0.69
CA GLU A 205 9.74 -0.73 -0.15
C GLU A 205 9.06 0.39 0.65
N LEU A 206 8.50 0.03 1.80
CA LEU A 206 7.89 0.92 2.79
C LEU A 206 8.27 0.41 4.19
N MET A 207 8.78 1.29 5.04
CA MET A 207 9.12 0.98 6.42
C MET A 207 8.50 2.05 7.32
N VAL A 208 7.83 1.64 8.39
CA VAL A 208 7.36 2.53 9.45
C VAL A 208 8.03 2.10 10.74
N VAL A 209 8.85 2.97 11.32
CA VAL A 209 9.46 2.80 12.63
C VAL A 209 8.73 3.66 13.64
N TRP A 210 8.44 3.08 14.81
CA TRP A 210 7.78 3.80 15.87
C TRP A 210 8.30 3.39 17.25
N ASN A 211 8.59 4.39 18.06
CA ASN A 211 8.93 4.23 19.46
C ASN A 211 7.74 3.74 20.29
N ARG A 212 7.99 2.77 21.16
CA ARG A 212 6.99 2.16 22.04
C ARG A 212 7.14 2.57 23.50
N THR A 213 8.26 3.19 23.86
CA THR A 213 8.64 3.51 25.24
C THR A 213 8.28 4.95 25.61
N GLN A 214 8.49 5.87 24.68
CA GLN A 214 8.19 7.29 24.80
C GLN A 214 7.23 7.71 23.70
N GLY A 215 6.44 8.74 23.97
CA GLY A 215 5.63 9.40 22.96
C GLY A 215 6.51 10.12 21.94
N ARG A 216 6.83 9.44 20.83
CA ARG A 216 7.60 9.98 19.72
C ARG A 216 6.86 9.75 18.40
N GLY A 217 7.13 10.64 17.43
CA GLY A 217 6.62 10.53 16.06
C GLY A 217 7.17 9.30 15.34
N THR A 218 6.43 8.84 14.34
CA THR A 218 6.90 7.76 13.46
C THR A 218 7.98 8.30 12.52
N MET A 219 8.86 7.41 12.07
CA MET A 219 9.73 7.67 10.92
C MET A 219 9.38 6.67 9.83
N MET A 220 9.02 7.17 8.66
CA MET A 220 8.58 6.35 7.55
C MET A 220 9.44 6.55 6.31
N TYR A 221 10.04 5.46 5.84
CA TYR A 221 10.72 5.37 4.56
C TYR A 221 9.75 4.92 3.47
N HIS A 222 9.90 5.46 2.26
CA HIS A 222 9.19 4.98 1.08
C HIS A 222 10.11 5.04 -0.14
N HIS A 223 10.29 3.93 -0.86
CA HIS A 223 11.30 3.80 -1.94
C HIS A 223 11.10 4.71 -3.16
N HIS A 224 9.99 5.44 -3.21
CA HIS A 224 9.69 6.43 -4.25
C HIS A 224 9.85 7.89 -3.78
N MET A 225 10.43 8.11 -2.61
CA MET A 225 10.76 9.44 -2.08
C MET A 225 11.94 10.07 -2.84
N ALA A 226 12.11 11.39 -2.70
CA ALA A 226 13.21 12.17 -3.29
C ALA A 226 13.41 11.90 -4.79
N ASN A 227 12.31 11.94 -5.58
CA ASN A 227 12.33 11.61 -7.01
C ASN A 227 12.95 10.24 -7.34
N LYS A 228 12.94 9.30 -6.39
CA LYS A 228 13.39 7.91 -6.53
C LYS A 228 14.91 7.75 -6.69
N THR A 229 15.72 8.78 -6.47
CA THR A 229 17.18 8.66 -6.59
C THR A 229 17.78 8.06 -5.32
N ASP A 230 17.50 8.70 -4.19
CA ASP A 230 18.13 8.41 -2.89
C ASP A 230 17.06 8.40 -1.78
N PRO A 231 16.01 7.58 -1.88
CA PRO A 231 14.89 7.59 -0.93
C PRO A 231 15.30 7.37 0.54
N GLU A 232 16.51 6.85 0.79
CA GLU A 232 17.10 6.62 2.12
C GLU A 232 17.63 7.87 2.80
N THR A 233 17.76 9.00 2.10
CA THR A 233 18.10 10.28 2.75
C THR A 233 16.89 10.90 3.46
N ASP A 234 15.68 10.46 3.11
CA ASP A 234 14.45 11.12 3.52
C ASP A 234 13.53 10.23 4.37
N TYR A 235 12.69 10.89 5.15
CA TYR A 235 11.53 10.27 5.78
C TYR A 235 10.30 11.15 5.69
N ILE A 236 9.13 10.53 5.78
CA ILE A 236 7.86 11.18 6.12
C ILE A 236 7.30 10.56 7.39
N THR A 237 6.21 11.11 7.90
CA THR A 237 5.55 10.59 9.09
C THR A 237 4.19 9.99 8.74
N LEU A 238 3.85 8.88 9.38
CA LEU A 238 2.52 8.27 9.30
C LEU A 238 1.55 8.90 10.31
N ASP A 239 2.07 9.47 11.40
CA ASP A 239 1.34 10.12 12.49
C ASP A 239 1.10 11.63 12.26
N GLY A 240 1.56 12.17 11.13
CA GLY A 240 1.39 13.59 10.84
C GLY A 240 1.36 13.87 9.34
N PRO A 241 0.92 15.08 8.95
CA PRO A 241 0.87 15.48 7.56
C PRO A 241 2.18 16.11 7.05
N ASN A 242 3.27 16.09 7.81
CA ASN A 242 4.51 16.78 7.49
C ASN A 242 5.04 16.43 6.09
N ASN A 243 5.66 17.39 5.39
CA ASN A 243 6.40 17.10 4.16
C ASN A 243 7.55 16.12 4.42
N TYR A 244 8.10 15.53 3.37
CA TYR A 244 9.32 14.77 3.53
C TYR A 244 10.48 15.64 4.01
N VAL A 245 11.36 15.02 4.79
CA VAL A 245 12.51 15.67 5.42
C VAL A 245 13.76 14.84 5.13
N ASP A 246 14.76 15.50 4.54
CA ASP A 246 16.11 14.99 4.40
C ASP A 246 16.79 15.01 5.78
N LEU A 247 17.16 13.83 6.28
CA LEU A 247 17.77 13.66 7.58
C LEU A 247 18.60 12.37 7.66
N LEU A 248 19.94 12.52 7.58
CA LEU A 248 20.91 11.45 7.79
C LEU A 248 20.63 10.60 9.04
N ALA A 249 20.20 11.22 10.14
CA ALA A 249 19.95 10.52 11.40
C ALA A 249 18.74 9.56 11.36
N ALA A 250 17.93 9.56 10.30
CA ALA A 250 16.80 8.64 10.14
C ALA A 250 17.24 7.23 9.72
N TRP A 251 17.92 7.12 8.58
CA TRP A 251 18.30 5.83 7.95
C TRP A 251 19.80 5.69 7.67
N ASN A 252 20.60 6.68 8.10
CA ASN A 252 22.04 6.75 7.85
C ASN A 252 22.38 6.70 6.35
N ASP A 253 21.54 7.32 5.51
CA ASP A 253 21.64 7.30 4.05
C ASP A 253 21.92 5.89 3.49
N THR A 254 21.32 4.87 4.12
CA THR A 254 21.59 3.47 3.79
C THR A 254 20.31 2.79 3.31
N LYS A 255 20.29 2.39 2.03
CA LYS A 255 19.17 1.63 1.45
C LYS A 255 18.95 0.33 2.23
N PRO A 256 17.69 -0.05 2.52
CA PRO A 256 17.42 -1.34 3.13
C PRO A 256 17.80 -2.47 2.16
N THR A 257 18.09 -3.64 2.72
CA THR A 257 18.50 -4.84 1.97
C THR A 257 17.42 -5.91 2.05
N ALA A 258 17.66 -7.08 1.45
CA ALA A 258 16.71 -8.18 1.49
C ALA A 258 16.53 -8.81 2.88
N SER A 259 17.42 -8.50 3.83
CA SER A 259 17.45 -9.11 5.18
C SER A 259 17.58 -8.11 6.32
N GLN A 260 18.00 -6.87 6.05
CA GLN A 260 18.30 -5.87 7.07
C GLN A 260 17.84 -4.49 6.64
N LEU A 261 17.33 -3.72 7.59
CA LEU A 261 17.21 -2.26 7.48
C LEU A 261 18.22 -1.59 8.42
N THR A 262 18.61 -0.37 8.09
CA THR A 262 19.49 0.46 8.91
C THR A 262 18.67 1.58 9.52
N VAL A 263 18.79 1.78 10.83
CA VAL A 263 18.30 2.99 11.51
C VAL A 263 19.49 3.87 11.88
N GLY A 264 19.33 5.18 11.68
CA GLY A 264 20.30 6.18 12.13
C GLY A 264 20.13 6.50 13.62
N SER A 265 20.86 7.49 14.12
CA SER A 265 20.90 7.82 15.56
C SER A 265 19.73 8.70 16.07
N HIS A 266 18.71 8.96 15.24
CA HIS A 266 17.60 9.82 15.65
C HIS A 266 16.73 9.17 16.73
N ALA A 267 16.30 9.95 17.72
CA ALA A 267 15.56 9.45 18.87
C ALA A 267 14.22 8.76 18.52
N ASN A 268 13.61 9.15 17.39
CA ASN A 268 12.36 8.53 16.92
C ASN A 268 12.56 7.15 16.27
N CYS A 269 13.79 6.73 16.00
CA CYS A 269 14.09 5.41 15.43
C CYS A 269 15.16 4.59 16.17
N ASN A 270 16.02 5.21 16.97
CA ASN A 270 17.14 4.49 17.61
C ASN A 270 17.61 5.09 18.94
N GLU A 271 16.73 5.72 19.74
CA GLU A 271 17.14 6.19 21.08
C GLU A 271 17.63 5.02 21.94
N ASN A 272 18.79 5.18 22.58
CA ASN A 272 19.45 4.13 23.33
C ASN A 272 18.58 3.63 24.51
N GLY A 273 18.33 2.32 24.55
CA GLY A 273 17.53 1.67 25.58
C GLY A 273 16.02 1.80 25.41
N GLU A 274 15.53 2.56 24.44
CA GLU A 274 14.10 2.62 24.12
C GLU A 274 13.70 1.44 23.20
N SER A 275 12.50 0.91 23.39
CA SER A 275 11.94 -0.15 22.55
C SER A 275 11.17 0.41 21.36
N PHE A 276 11.31 -0.23 20.21
CA PHE A 276 10.70 0.17 18.94
C PHE A 276 9.94 -0.98 18.28
N VAL A 277 9.04 -0.63 17.36
CA VAL A 277 8.45 -1.53 16.37
C VAL A 277 8.75 -1.00 14.97
N ALA A 278 9.11 -1.90 14.06
CA ALA A 278 9.20 -1.63 12.63
C ALA A 278 8.14 -2.46 11.90
N TRP A 279 7.26 -1.80 11.17
CA TRP A 279 6.33 -2.42 10.23
C TRP A 279 6.86 -2.27 8.81
N LEU A 280 7.03 -3.38 8.11
CA LEU A 280 7.75 -3.45 6.85
C LEU A 280 6.86 -4.02 5.76
N TRP A 281 6.80 -3.34 4.62
CA TRP A 281 6.07 -3.80 3.45
C TRP A 281 6.96 -3.90 2.22
N ARG A 282 6.64 -4.88 1.37
CA ARG A 282 7.09 -4.93 -0.01
C ARG A 282 5.93 -5.34 -0.93
N SER A 283 6.05 -4.98 -2.20
CA SER A 283 5.12 -5.41 -3.24
C SER A 283 5.22 -6.91 -3.46
N ILE A 284 4.06 -7.56 -3.53
CA ILE A 284 3.89 -8.95 -3.94
C ILE A 284 2.97 -8.93 -5.17
N PRO A 285 3.44 -9.41 -6.34
CA PRO A 285 2.62 -9.44 -7.55
C PRO A 285 1.24 -10.07 -7.31
N GLY A 286 0.19 -9.31 -7.61
CA GLY A 286 -1.20 -9.73 -7.42
C GLY A 286 -1.76 -9.58 -6.00
N PHE A 287 -0.97 -9.14 -5.01
CA PHE A 287 -1.41 -9.01 -3.62
C PHE A 287 -1.15 -7.66 -2.97
N SER A 288 0.06 -7.12 -3.05
CA SER A 288 0.40 -5.84 -2.44
C SER A 288 1.21 -5.00 -3.42
N LYS A 289 1.03 -3.69 -3.35
CA LYS A 289 1.77 -2.75 -4.18
C LYS A 289 2.12 -1.53 -3.34
N VAL A 290 3.42 -1.26 -3.20
CA VAL A 290 3.95 0.05 -2.84
C VAL A 290 4.09 0.84 -4.14
N TRP A 291 3.58 2.06 -4.17
CA TRP A 291 3.42 2.81 -5.41
C TRP A 291 3.60 4.32 -5.22
N SER A 292 3.88 5.01 -6.32
CA SER A 292 3.75 6.45 -6.42
C SER A 292 3.17 6.88 -7.76
N PHE A 293 2.66 8.11 -7.82
CA PHE A 293 2.37 8.81 -9.08
C PHE A 293 2.60 10.31 -8.93
N GLU A 294 2.87 10.97 -10.07
CA GLU A 294 2.84 12.42 -10.18
C GLU A 294 1.42 12.86 -10.50
N GLY A 295 0.85 13.72 -9.65
CA GLY A 295 -0.48 14.24 -9.88
C GLY A 295 -0.53 15.13 -11.12
N ASN A 296 -1.70 15.23 -11.74
CA ASN A 296 -1.90 16.03 -12.96
C ASN A 296 -3.04 17.05 -12.86
N GLY A 297 -3.65 17.20 -11.68
CA GLY A 297 -4.75 18.13 -11.41
C GLY A 297 -6.07 17.82 -12.13
N SER A 298 -6.14 16.74 -12.91
CA SER A 298 -7.30 16.43 -13.75
C SER A 298 -8.26 15.47 -13.07
N ALA A 299 -9.51 15.92 -12.87
CA ALA A 299 -10.60 15.06 -12.45
C ALA A 299 -11.13 14.15 -13.57
N ALA A 300 -11.03 14.58 -14.83
CA ALA A 300 -11.51 13.82 -16.00
C ALA A 300 -10.48 12.80 -16.52
N SER A 301 -9.21 13.15 -16.44
CA SER A 301 -8.09 12.37 -16.97
C SER A 301 -7.00 12.17 -15.92
N GLY A 302 -7.40 11.90 -14.69
CA GLY A 302 -6.48 11.67 -13.58
C GLY A 302 -5.57 10.45 -13.81
N PRO A 303 -4.42 10.37 -13.12
CA PRO A 303 -3.48 9.27 -13.25
C PRO A 303 -4.15 7.93 -12.92
N PHE A 304 -3.69 6.87 -13.60
CA PHE A 304 -4.07 5.49 -13.28
C PHE A 304 -2.90 4.80 -12.58
N VAL A 305 -3.14 4.26 -11.39
CA VAL A 305 -2.17 3.47 -10.64
C VAL A 305 -2.43 2.00 -10.93
N TYR A 306 -1.50 1.34 -11.61
CA TYR A 306 -1.55 -0.09 -11.88
C TYR A 306 -1.02 -0.89 -10.69
N CYS A 307 -1.88 -1.69 -10.07
CA CYS A 307 -1.54 -2.58 -8.96
C CYS A 307 -1.32 -4.03 -9.41
N GLY A 308 -1.90 -4.44 -10.55
CA GLY A 308 -1.96 -5.84 -10.97
C GLY A 308 -3.00 -6.67 -10.20
N PHE A 309 -3.87 -6.00 -9.45
CA PHE A 309 -4.97 -6.58 -8.68
C PHE A 309 -6.07 -5.54 -8.47
N LYS A 310 -7.28 -5.99 -8.12
CA LYS A 310 -8.34 -5.11 -7.63
C LYS A 310 -8.05 -4.77 -6.17
N PRO A 311 -7.85 -3.51 -5.79
CA PRO A 311 -7.58 -3.14 -4.39
C PRO A 311 -8.75 -3.47 -3.46
N ARG A 312 -8.45 -4.07 -2.29
CA ARG A 312 -9.31 -4.09 -1.09
C ARG A 312 -9.11 -2.82 -0.27
N TYR A 313 -7.86 -2.37 -0.16
CA TYR A 313 -7.43 -1.28 0.70
C TYR A 313 -6.41 -0.40 -0.03
N ILE A 314 -6.53 0.91 0.13
CA ILE A 314 -5.62 1.91 -0.43
C ILE A 314 -5.34 2.95 0.67
N LEU A 315 -4.05 3.10 1.00
CA LEU A 315 -3.54 4.13 1.90
C LEU A 315 -2.57 5.00 1.13
N PHE A 316 -2.79 6.31 1.11
CA PHE A 316 -1.84 7.22 0.46
C PHE A 316 -1.94 8.63 0.98
N ARG A 317 -0.96 9.43 0.58
CA ARG A 317 -0.98 10.87 0.72
C ARG A 317 -0.17 11.56 -0.36
N ASN A 318 -0.34 12.87 -0.44
CA ASN A 318 0.61 13.77 -1.09
C ASN A 318 1.89 13.87 -0.23
N ALA A 319 3.05 13.63 -0.82
CA ALA A 319 4.34 13.67 -0.13
C ALA A 319 4.98 15.08 -0.11
N ASP A 320 4.56 15.94 -1.04
CA ASP A 320 5.18 17.26 -1.30
C ASP A 320 4.45 18.41 -0.57
N ALA A 321 3.35 18.10 0.10
CA ALA A 321 2.53 19.06 0.83
C ALA A 321 2.09 18.54 2.20
N ASN A 322 1.68 19.52 3.02
CA ASN A 322 1.13 19.28 4.34
C ASN A 322 -0.32 18.76 4.23
N ASN A 323 -0.46 17.52 3.79
CA ASN A 323 -1.73 16.83 3.64
C ASN A 323 -1.75 15.51 4.40
N SER A 324 -2.85 15.29 5.10
CA SER A 324 -3.08 14.07 5.88
C SER A 324 -3.23 12.84 4.98
N TRP A 325 -2.92 11.69 5.55
CA TRP A 325 -3.16 10.39 4.95
C TRP A 325 -4.64 10.16 4.65
N ARG A 326 -4.90 9.29 3.68
CA ARG A 326 -6.23 8.85 3.29
C ARG A 326 -6.29 7.33 3.25
N TRP A 327 -7.20 6.75 4.02
CA TRP A 327 -7.56 5.34 3.96
C TRP A 327 -8.89 5.17 3.24
N TYR A 328 -8.82 4.54 2.07
CA TYR A 328 -9.97 4.02 1.31
C TYR A 328 -10.00 2.48 1.34
N ASP A 329 -11.20 1.89 1.32
CA ASP A 329 -11.38 0.45 1.09
C ASP A 329 -12.69 0.11 0.40
N THR A 330 -12.75 -1.11 -0.14
CA THR A 330 -13.91 -1.63 -0.89
C THR A 330 -14.92 -2.37 -0.02
N ARG A 331 -14.74 -2.45 1.29
CA ARG A 331 -15.78 -2.94 2.22
C ARG A 331 -16.79 -1.84 2.52
N ARG A 332 -16.32 -0.59 2.59
CA ARG A 332 -17.13 0.62 2.77
C ARG A 332 -17.52 1.25 1.44
N ASN A 333 -16.66 1.17 0.41
CA ASN A 333 -16.92 1.69 -0.93
C ASN A 333 -17.15 0.55 -1.93
N LEU A 334 -18.35 -0.03 -1.92
CA LEU A 334 -18.68 -1.23 -2.71
C LEU A 334 -18.68 -1.00 -4.22
N TYR A 335 -18.92 0.25 -4.66
CA TYR A 335 -19.02 0.64 -6.05
C TYR A 335 -18.31 1.96 -6.31
N ASN A 336 -17.99 2.20 -7.59
CA ASN A 336 -17.49 3.49 -8.04
C ASN A 336 -18.64 4.49 -8.04
N TYR A 337 -18.57 5.46 -7.12
CA TYR A 337 -19.49 6.57 -7.00
C TYR A 337 -18.73 7.89 -7.19
N ASN A 338 -19.47 9.00 -7.30
CA ASN A 338 -18.87 10.33 -7.37
C ASN A 338 -18.08 10.70 -6.10
N SER A 339 -18.40 10.09 -4.97
CA SER A 339 -17.70 10.28 -3.70
C SER A 339 -17.41 8.93 -3.05
N MET A 340 -16.26 8.82 -2.39
CA MET A 340 -15.84 7.66 -1.62
C MET A 340 -15.65 8.05 -0.16
N ASN A 341 -16.14 7.20 0.74
CA ASN A 341 -15.88 7.28 2.16
C ASN A 341 -14.41 7.00 2.44
N TYR A 342 -13.80 7.83 3.29
CA TYR A 342 -12.43 7.67 3.73
C TYR A 342 -12.25 7.98 5.21
N ILE A 343 -11.15 7.48 5.74
CA ILE A 343 -10.66 7.79 7.08
C ILE A 343 -9.35 8.57 6.95
N ILE A 344 -9.09 9.47 7.90
CA ILE A 344 -7.81 10.17 8.07
C ILE A 344 -7.01 9.44 9.15
N PRO A 345 -6.02 8.61 8.77
CA PRO A 345 -5.32 7.74 9.71
C PRO A 345 -4.48 8.48 10.77
N ASN A 346 -4.07 9.70 10.47
CA ASN A 346 -3.30 10.58 11.34
C ASN A 346 -4.16 11.70 11.97
N GLY A 347 -5.45 11.43 12.19
CA GLY A 347 -6.37 12.34 12.86
C GLY A 347 -7.51 11.61 13.56
N GLU A 348 -8.17 12.29 14.50
CA GLU A 348 -9.32 11.74 15.22
C GLU A 348 -10.63 11.85 14.42
N ASN A 349 -10.61 12.49 13.24
CA ASN A 349 -11.78 12.84 12.46
C ASN A 349 -12.77 11.68 12.27
N VAL A 350 -14.05 12.03 12.24
CA VAL A 350 -15.14 11.15 11.81
C VAL A 350 -14.94 10.79 10.34
N GLU A 351 -15.41 9.61 9.93
CA GLU A 351 -15.46 9.23 8.51
C GLU A 351 -16.23 10.29 7.70
N THR A 352 -15.68 10.62 6.54
CA THR A 352 -16.31 11.55 5.60
C THR A 352 -16.12 11.05 4.17
N ALA A 353 -16.69 11.76 3.19
CA ALA A 353 -16.64 11.36 1.79
C ALA A 353 -16.09 12.46 0.90
N GLU A 354 -15.32 12.09 -0.12
CA GLU A 354 -14.83 13.01 -1.15
C GLU A 354 -14.76 12.36 -2.53
N ALA A 355 -14.80 13.17 -3.59
CA ALA A 355 -14.46 12.70 -4.92
C ALA A 355 -12.97 12.36 -4.96
N ALA A 356 -12.66 11.08 -5.20
CA ALA A 356 -11.32 10.56 -5.03
C ALA A 356 -10.86 9.76 -6.26
N MET A 357 -11.45 8.58 -6.47
CA MET A 357 -10.99 7.65 -7.49
C MET A 357 -12.09 6.68 -7.93
N ASN A 358 -11.85 6.01 -9.04
CA ASN A 358 -12.57 4.81 -9.46
C ASN A 358 -11.65 3.59 -9.29
N ILE A 359 -12.13 2.57 -8.60
CA ILE A 359 -11.44 1.30 -8.41
C ILE A 359 -11.76 0.36 -9.59
N HIS A 360 -10.71 -0.22 -10.15
CA HIS A 360 -10.74 -1.11 -11.31
C HIS A 360 -10.16 -2.49 -10.95
N THR A 361 -10.33 -3.47 -11.84
CA THR A 361 -9.82 -4.84 -11.63
C THR A 361 -8.31 -4.96 -11.52
N GLN A 362 -7.55 -3.95 -11.95
CA GLN A 362 -6.09 -3.96 -11.96
C GLN A 362 -5.46 -2.80 -11.16
N GLY A 363 -6.26 -1.97 -10.50
CA GLY A 363 -5.77 -0.77 -9.84
C GLY A 363 -6.88 0.26 -9.65
N PHE A 364 -6.54 1.54 -9.75
CA PHE A 364 -7.49 2.63 -9.57
C PHE A 364 -7.10 3.86 -10.40
N ARG A 365 -8.09 4.66 -10.79
CA ARG A 365 -7.94 5.92 -11.52
C ARG A 365 -8.37 7.08 -10.64
N MET A 366 -7.55 8.11 -10.52
CA MET A 366 -7.94 9.34 -9.85
C MET A 366 -9.06 10.05 -10.61
N THR A 367 -10.09 10.48 -9.88
CA THR A 367 -11.23 11.26 -10.39
C THR A 367 -11.33 12.63 -9.72
N SER A 368 -10.36 12.96 -8.87
CA SER A 368 -10.22 14.25 -8.21
C SER A 368 -9.11 15.08 -8.85
N GLY A 369 -9.26 16.41 -8.80
CA GLY A 369 -8.18 17.37 -9.07
C GLY A 369 -7.68 18.07 -7.79
N ASN A 370 -8.17 17.66 -6.61
CA ASN A 370 -7.82 18.29 -5.33
C ASN A 370 -6.33 18.07 -4.99
N ASP A 371 -5.73 19.07 -4.38
CA ASP A 371 -4.34 19.11 -3.95
C ASP A 371 -3.92 17.89 -3.10
N ALA A 372 -4.78 17.43 -2.20
CA ALA A 372 -4.49 16.30 -1.32
C ALA A 372 -4.45 14.94 -2.05
N LEU A 373 -5.03 14.85 -3.24
CA LEU A 373 -5.27 13.59 -3.95
C LEU A 373 -4.60 13.51 -5.32
N ASN A 374 -4.47 14.63 -6.04
CA ASN A 374 -3.98 14.64 -7.42
C ASN A 374 -3.47 16.03 -7.85
N ARG A 375 -2.77 16.78 -6.98
CA ARG A 375 -2.19 18.08 -7.38
C ARG A 375 -1.25 17.92 -8.58
N ASN A 376 -1.36 18.82 -9.57
CA ASN A 376 -0.44 18.82 -10.70
C ASN A 376 1.03 19.00 -10.27
N GLY A 377 1.87 18.03 -10.62
CA GLY A 377 3.31 18.02 -10.36
C GLY A 377 3.71 17.72 -8.92
N TYR A 378 2.81 17.13 -8.10
CA TYR A 378 3.16 16.70 -6.74
C TYR A 378 3.17 15.17 -6.70
N THR A 379 4.18 14.64 -6.03
CA THR A 379 4.34 13.21 -5.77
C THR A 379 3.31 12.74 -4.75
N HIS A 380 2.58 11.68 -5.10
CA HIS A 380 1.73 10.94 -4.17
C HIS A 380 2.34 9.56 -3.96
N VAL A 381 2.42 9.12 -2.69
CA VAL A 381 3.00 7.84 -2.29
C VAL A 381 1.99 7.03 -1.48
N GLY A 382 2.05 5.71 -1.59
CA GLY A 382 1.08 4.88 -0.90
C GLY A 382 1.28 3.38 -1.02
N LEU A 383 0.35 2.68 -0.38
CA LEU A 383 0.23 1.23 -0.31
C LEU A 383 -1.18 0.83 -0.78
N ALA A 384 -1.25 -0.15 -1.68
CA ALA A 384 -2.48 -0.84 -2.02
C ALA A 384 -2.37 -2.32 -1.67
N LEU A 385 -3.46 -2.91 -1.18
CA LEU A 385 -3.56 -4.32 -0.82
C LEU A 385 -4.76 -4.95 -1.52
N ALA A 386 -4.64 -6.19 -1.98
CA ALA A 386 -5.57 -6.81 -2.91
C ALA A 386 -6.85 -7.33 -2.26
N GLU A 387 -7.95 -7.18 -2.99
CA GLU A 387 -9.17 -7.98 -2.83
C GLU A 387 -9.01 -9.28 -3.63
N HIS A 388 -8.71 -9.15 -4.92
CA HIS A 388 -8.41 -10.28 -5.81
C HIS A 388 -7.34 -9.89 -6.85
N PRO A 389 -6.44 -10.81 -7.23
CA PRO A 389 -5.48 -10.58 -8.30
C PRO A 389 -6.17 -10.37 -9.66
N ALA A 390 -5.56 -9.55 -10.53
CA ALA A 390 -6.17 -9.15 -11.81
C ALA A 390 -6.48 -10.33 -12.74
N LYS A 391 -5.68 -11.41 -12.68
CA LYS A 391 -5.86 -12.61 -13.49
C LYS A 391 -7.19 -13.32 -13.25
N TYR A 392 -7.69 -13.25 -12.01
CA TYR A 392 -8.91 -13.91 -11.56
C TYR A 392 -10.05 -12.93 -11.26
N ALA A 393 -9.81 -11.63 -11.43
CA ALA A 393 -10.82 -10.61 -11.27
C ALA A 393 -11.81 -10.66 -12.44
N ASN A 394 -13.07 -10.96 -12.15
CA ASN A 394 -14.14 -10.75 -13.12
C ASN A 394 -14.24 -9.25 -13.43
N ALA A 395 -14.32 -8.90 -14.72
CA ALA A 395 -14.66 -7.54 -15.12
C ALA A 395 -16.01 -7.18 -14.50
N ARG A 396 -16.05 -6.08 -13.73
CA ARG A 396 -17.28 -5.48 -13.23
C ARG A 396 -17.51 -4.15 -13.91
#